data_AF-A0A0U5GTV5-F1
#
_entry.id   AF-A0A0U5GTV5-F1
#
_cell.length_a   1.000
_cell.length_b   1.000
_cell.length_c   1.000
_cell.angle_alpha   90.00
_cell.angle_beta   90.00
_cell.angle_gamma   90.00
#
_symmetry.space_group_name_H-M   'P 1'
#
loop_
_entity.id
_entity.type
_entity.pdbx_description
1 polymer ?
#
loop_
_entity_poly.entity_id
_entity_poly.type
_entity_poly.pdbx_seq_one_letter_code
_entity_poly.pdbx_strand_id
1 'polypeptide(L)'
;MKILPTTYSLTHFLHNPSQRENITKMSNRAERQAEDAYERENDADAPVSGDYYDNSYAYESGEGGKFSMGVPVQRDEEDYEDPMQPPFSNTQEQLERDEREAIDKSNIMKGGLRHAKPRYKGGYNEGPDEDDLPAEVEETGQSDTRRVI
;
A
#
# COMPACT_ATOMS: atom_id res chain seq x y z
N MET A 1 -32.77 -49.27 56.06
CA MET A 1 -33.31 -48.49 57.19
C MET A 1 -32.14 -47.68 57.75
N LYS A 2 -32.05 -46.34 57.77
CA LYS A 2 -32.98 -45.19 57.93
C LYS A 2 -32.36 -44.01 57.12
N ILE A 3 -33.01 -43.35 56.15
CA ILE A 3 -33.86 -42.13 56.19
C ILE A 3 -33.31 -40.95 57.06
N LEU A 4 -32.63 -39.98 56.42
CA LEU A 4 -32.66 -38.45 56.37
C LEU A 4 -33.14 -37.61 57.61
N PRO A 5 -33.15 -36.21 57.66
CA PRO A 5 -32.59 -35.08 56.84
C PRO A 5 -32.09 -33.79 57.63
N THR A 6 -31.68 -32.71 56.90
CA THR A 6 -31.87 -31.22 57.14
C THR A 6 -31.15 -30.50 58.33
N THR A 7 -30.63 -29.26 58.27
CA THR A 7 -31.24 -27.95 57.88
C THR A 7 -30.22 -26.81 57.58
N TYR A 8 -30.71 -25.82 56.82
CA TYR A 8 -30.20 -24.46 56.48
C TYR A 8 -29.73 -23.57 57.66
N SER A 9 -28.83 -22.61 57.36
CA SER A 9 -28.77 -21.31 58.07
C SER A 9 -28.52 -20.16 57.09
N LEU A 10 -29.43 -19.19 57.12
CA LEU A 10 -29.49 -17.93 56.38
C LEU A 10 -29.26 -16.78 57.38
N THR A 11 -28.82 -15.61 56.90
CA THR A 11 -28.65 -14.29 57.58
C THR A 11 -27.19 -13.98 57.97
N HIS A 12 -26.54 -12.91 57.49
CA HIS A 12 -26.92 -11.51 57.71
C HIS A 12 -26.51 -10.57 56.56
N PHE A 13 -27.42 -9.66 56.24
CA PHE A 13 -27.30 -8.50 55.36
C PHE A 13 -26.91 -7.29 56.22
N LEU A 14 -25.92 -6.49 55.82
CA LEU A 14 -25.77 -5.06 56.13
C LEU A 14 -24.53 -4.51 55.41
N HIS A 15 -24.71 -3.79 54.31
CA HIS A 15 -23.72 -2.87 53.78
C HIS A 15 -24.43 -1.63 53.22
N ASN A 16 -24.10 -0.48 53.78
CA ASN A 16 -24.56 0.85 53.36
C ASN A 16 -23.41 1.84 53.65
N PRO A 17 -23.41 3.04 53.07
CA PRO A 17 -22.81 3.41 51.79
C PRO A 17 -21.73 4.50 51.99
N SER A 18 -20.74 4.68 51.11
CA SER A 18 -20.13 6.01 50.89
C SER A 18 -19.06 5.94 49.81
N GLN A 19 -19.47 6.25 48.59
CA GLN A 19 -18.62 6.77 47.52
C GLN A 19 -17.89 8.04 47.99
N ARG A 20 -16.55 8.10 47.97
CA ARG A 20 -15.64 9.28 48.01
C ARG A 20 -14.19 8.73 48.11
N GLU A 21 -13.18 8.99 47.29
CA GLU A 21 -12.87 10.00 46.28
C GLU A 21 -11.81 9.43 45.31
N ASN A 22 -11.73 10.06 44.15
CA ASN A 22 -10.79 9.87 43.06
C ASN A 22 -9.30 9.94 43.48
N ILE A 23 -8.46 9.07 42.89
CA ILE A 23 -7.10 9.32 42.32
C ILE A 23 -6.41 7.95 42.14
N THR A 24 -5.80 7.74 40.96
CA THR A 24 -5.05 6.55 40.48
C THR A 24 -5.89 5.60 39.63
N LYS A 25 -5.96 5.90 38.33
CA LYS A 25 -6.16 4.85 37.33
C LYS A 25 -5.02 3.82 37.48
N MET A 26 -5.33 2.53 37.40
CA MET A 26 -4.40 1.42 37.14
C MET A 26 -3.59 0.83 38.32
N SER A 27 -4.25 0.25 39.34
CA SER A 27 -3.92 -1.11 39.81
C SER A 27 -4.60 -1.43 41.15
N ASN A 28 -5.55 -2.36 41.12
CA ASN A 28 -5.95 -3.06 42.33
C ASN A 28 -4.85 -4.09 42.71
N ARG A 29 -4.82 -4.58 43.96
CA ARG A 29 -3.78 -5.54 44.41
C ARG A 29 -3.78 -6.82 43.56
N ALA A 30 -4.94 -7.26 43.11
CA ALA A 30 -5.05 -8.44 42.26
C ALA A 30 -4.49 -8.19 40.87
N GLU A 31 -4.68 -6.98 40.30
CA GLU A 31 -4.10 -6.54 39.03
C GLU A 31 -2.57 -6.51 39.12
N ARG A 32 -1.99 -5.91 40.17
CA ARG A 32 -0.53 -5.95 40.34
C ARG A 32 0.01 -7.37 40.44
N GLN A 33 -0.66 -8.23 41.20
CA GLN A 33 -0.23 -9.62 41.34
C GLN A 33 -0.37 -10.40 40.03
N ALA A 34 -1.36 -10.06 39.20
CA ALA A 34 -1.55 -10.65 37.89
C ALA A 34 -0.50 -10.14 36.88
N GLU A 35 -0.19 -8.84 36.90
CA GLU A 35 0.90 -8.23 36.12
C GLU A 35 2.25 -8.84 36.50
N ASP A 36 2.58 -8.89 37.80
CA ASP A 36 3.81 -9.51 38.32
C ASP A 36 3.92 -11.01 37.96
N ALA A 37 2.79 -11.70 37.80
CA ALA A 37 2.75 -13.10 37.38
C ALA A 37 2.96 -13.24 35.87
N TYR A 38 2.30 -12.40 35.08
CA TYR A 38 2.45 -12.35 33.63
C TYR A 38 3.88 -12.03 33.22
N GLU A 39 4.51 -11.02 33.85
CA GLU A 39 5.92 -10.68 33.62
C GLU A 39 6.83 -11.85 33.98
N ARG A 40 6.65 -12.48 35.15
CA ARG A 40 7.48 -13.63 35.55
C ARG A 40 7.40 -14.83 34.60
N GLU A 41 6.22 -15.06 34.03
CA GLU A 41 5.97 -16.16 33.09
C GLU A 41 6.46 -15.84 31.67
N ASN A 42 6.39 -14.58 31.21
CA ASN A 42 6.74 -14.21 29.84
C ASN A 42 8.15 -13.61 29.70
N ASP A 43 8.67 -12.88 30.70
CA ASP A 43 9.99 -12.22 30.63
C ASP A 43 11.14 -13.22 30.55
N ALA A 44 10.98 -14.41 31.14
CA ALA A 44 12.00 -15.46 31.10
C ALA A 44 12.14 -16.10 29.72
N ASP A 45 11.04 -16.16 28.96
CA ASP A 45 10.93 -16.88 27.69
C ASP A 45 10.79 -15.97 26.46
N ALA A 46 10.77 -14.64 26.64
CA ALA A 46 10.60 -13.69 25.55
C ALA A 46 11.79 -12.73 25.38
N PRO A 47 12.99 -13.19 24.97
CA PRO A 47 13.80 -12.37 24.10
C PRO A 47 12.99 -12.19 22.81
N VAL A 48 12.23 -11.10 22.72
CA VAL A 48 11.63 -10.70 21.45
C VAL A 48 12.81 -10.34 20.55
N SER A 49 13.18 -11.27 19.66
CA SER A 49 14.14 -10.98 18.61
C SER A 49 13.62 -9.77 17.84
N GLY A 50 14.41 -8.71 17.75
CA GLY A 50 14.07 -7.54 16.91
C GLY A 50 13.92 -7.94 15.44
N ASP A 51 14.51 -9.06 15.07
CA ASP A 51 14.44 -9.67 13.75
C ASP A 51 13.44 -10.82 13.79
N TYR A 52 12.22 -10.56 13.31
CA TYR A 52 11.17 -11.55 13.07
C TYR A 52 10.95 -11.64 11.56
N TYR A 53 11.06 -12.85 11.01
CA TYR A 53 10.93 -13.10 9.58
C TYR A 53 9.68 -13.91 9.28
N ASP A 54 8.83 -13.42 8.38
CA ASP A 54 7.61 -14.07 7.95
C ASP A 54 7.41 -13.95 6.45
N ASN A 55 7.83 -14.97 5.71
CA ASN A 55 7.68 -15.03 4.26
C ASN A 55 6.33 -15.59 3.79
N SER A 56 5.31 -15.68 4.65
CA SER A 56 4.00 -16.21 4.27
C SER A 56 3.33 -15.41 3.14
N TYR A 57 3.64 -14.11 3.02
CA TYR A 57 3.16 -13.24 1.95
C TYR A 57 3.78 -13.53 0.58
N ALA A 58 4.96 -14.17 0.53
CA ALA A 58 5.63 -14.55 -0.71
C ALA A 58 4.99 -15.78 -1.37
N TYR A 59 3.99 -16.38 -0.72
CA TYR A 59 3.27 -17.54 -1.20
C TYR A 59 1.75 -17.28 -1.15
N GLU A 60 1.03 -17.91 -2.08
CA GLU A 60 -0.43 -17.84 -2.06
C GLU A 60 -0.98 -18.73 -0.95
N SER A 61 -1.81 -18.18 -0.06
CA SER A 61 -2.46 -18.91 1.01
C SER A 61 -3.75 -19.58 0.50
N GLY A 62 -3.70 -20.89 0.22
CA GLY A 62 -4.91 -21.66 -0.15
C GLY A 62 -4.62 -23.04 -0.79
N GLU A 63 -5.59 -23.96 -0.70
CA GLU A 63 -5.55 -25.24 -1.41
C GLU A 63 -5.68 -25.00 -2.92
N GLY A 64 -4.57 -25.13 -3.64
CA GLY A 64 -4.51 -24.99 -5.10
C GLY A 64 -3.65 -23.84 -5.61
N GLY A 65 -2.75 -23.29 -4.77
CA GLY A 65 -1.81 -22.21 -5.10
C GLY A 65 -1.43 -22.17 -6.57
N LYS A 66 -1.96 -21.17 -7.28
CA LYS A 66 -1.79 -20.96 -8.72
C LYS A 66 -0.34 -20.62 -9.06
N PHE A 67 0.38 -20.07 -8.10
CA PHE A 67 1.79 -19.75 -8.18
C PHE A 67 2.62 -20.81 -7.46
N SER A 68 2.85 -21.94 -8.15
CA SER A 68 3.79 -22.98 -7.68
C SER A 68 5.22 -22.46 -7.51
N MET A 69 5.53 -21.28 -8.05
CA MET A 69 6.84 -20.64 -8.05
C MET A 69 6.94 -19.45 -7.08
N GLY A 70 5.88 -19.13 -6.31
CA GLY A 70 5.82 -17.97 -5.42
C GLY A 70 5.29 -16.69 -6.08
N VAL A 71 4.88 -15.73 -5.26
CA VAL A 71 4.50 -14.37 -5.68
C VAL A 71 5.81 -13.58 -5.93
N PRO A 72 5.95 -12.77 -6.99
CA PRO A 72 7.19 -12.04 -7.31
C PRO A 72 7.36 -10.81 -6.39
N VAL A 73 7.44 -11.05 -5.11
CA VAL A 73 7.72 -10.08 -4.04
C VAL A 73 8.98 -10.52 -3.31
N GLN A 74 9.78 -9.54 -2.87
CA GLN A 74 10.99 -9.80 -2.11
C GLN A 74 10.65 -10.36 -0.74
N ARG A 75 11.41 -11.36 -0.31
CA ARG A 75 11.31 -11.97 1.02
C ARG A 75 12.00 -11.10 2.07
N ASP A 76 11.71 -11.33 3.35
CA ASP A 76 12.22 -10.46 4.42
C ASP A 76 13.75 -10.50 4.52
N GLU A 77 14.35 -11.66 4.28
CA GLU A 77 15.79 -11.88 4.36
C GLU A 77 16.49 -11.79 2.99
N GLU A 78 15.75 -11.46 1.94
CA GLU A 78 16.32 -11.36 0.60
C GLU A 78 17.05 -10.04 0.43
N ASP A 79 18.26 -10.11 -0.15
CA ASP A 79 19.00 -8.92 -0.53
C ASP A 79 18.15 -8.09 -1.50
N TYR A 80 18.00 -6.81 -1.21
CA TYR A 80 17.33 -5.88 -2.09
C TYR A 80 18.37 -5.08 -2.86
N GLU A 81 18.08 -4.83 -4.13
CA GLU A 81 18.88 -3.92 -4.93
C GLU A 81 18.67 -2.50 -4.41
N ASP A 82 19.73 -1.87 -3.89
CA ASP A 82 19.69 -0.46 -3.51
C ASP A 82 19.73 0.39 -4.80
N PRO A 83 18.65 1.13 -5.13
CA PRO A 83 18.67 2.03 -6.28
C PRO A 83 19.69 3.17 -6.11
N MET A 84 20.20 3.39 -4.90
CA MET A 84 21.25 4.34 -4.62
C MET A 84 22.62 3.74 -4.93
N GLN A 85 23.27 4.30 -5.95
CA GLN A 85 24.60 3.91 -6.40
C GLN A 85 25.55 5.11 -6.25
N PRO A 86 26.18 5.31 -5.07
CA PRO A 86 27.23 6.29 -4.91
C PRO A 86 28.41 5.95 -5.86
N PRO A 87 29.04 6.93 -6.55
CA PRO A 87 28.84 8.39 -6.46
C PRO A 87 27.78 8.94 -7.43
N PHE A 88 27.21 8.12 -8.32
CA PHE A 88 26.35 8.58 -9.41
C PHE A 88 24.98 9.06 -8.93
N SER A 89 24.44 8.50 -7.85
CA SER A 89 23.20 8.96 -7.20
C SER A 89 23.40 10.22 -6.32
N ASN A 90 24.34 11.09 -6.69
CA ASN A 90 24.55 12.38 -6.04
C ASN A 90 23.61 13.44 -6.63
N THR A 91 22.49 13.66 -5.96
CA THR A 91 21.46 14.63 -6.38
C THR A 91 22.00 16.05 -6.52
N GLN A 92 23.03 16.41 -5.75
CA GLN A 92 23.64 17.73 -5.82
C GLN A 92 24.40 17.93 -7.14
N GLU A 93 25.23 16.97 -7.54
CA GLU A 93 25.99 17.06 -8.79
C GLU A 93 25.07 16.99 -10.02
N GLN A 94 24.02 16.17 -9.95
CA GLN A 94 22.99 16.08 -10.98
C GLN A 94 22.28 17.42 -11.14
N LEU A 95 21.79 18.03 -10.05
CA LEU A 95 21.13 19.33 -10.08
C LEU A 95 22.03 20.43 -10.65
N GLU A 96 23.31 20.47 -10.24
CA GLU A 96 24.25 21.46 -10.77
C GLU A 96 24.49 21.31 -12.28
N ARG A 97 24.48 20.07 -12.79
CA ARG A 97 24.58 19.81 -14.23
C ARG A 97 23.32 20.28 -14.96
N ASP A 98 22.16 19.94 -14.44
CA ASP A 98 20.88 20.32 -15.00
C ASP A 98 20.70 21.85 -15.00
N GLU A 99 21.10 22.54 -13.94
CA GLU A 99 21.07 24.01 -13.86
C GLU A 99 21.97 24.64 -14.93
N ARG A 100 23.16 24.09 -15.16
CA ARG A 100 24.06 24.54 -16.23
C ARG A 100 23.44 24.30 -17.61
N GLU A 101 22.82 23.15 -17.82
CA GLU A 101 22.19 22.80 -19.09
C GLU A 101 20.96 23.65 -19.38
N ALA A 102 20.12 23.89 -18.37
CA ALA A 102 18.89 24.67 -18.48
C ALA A 102 19.17 26.15 -18.77
N ILE A 103 20.26 26.70 -18.22
CA ILE A 103 20.68 28.08 -18.49
C ILE A 103 21.36 28.21 -19.86
N ASP A 104 21.88 27.12 -20.42
CA ASP A 104 22.54 27.15 -21.73
C ASP A 104 21.54 27.43 -22.86
N LYS A 105 21.55 28.68 -23.31
CA LYS A 105 20.74 29.18 -24.44
C LYS A 105 21.08 28.50 -25.77
N SER A 106 22.16 27.72 -25.85
CA SER A 106 22.50 26.93 -27.03
C SER A 106 21.63 25.67 -27.17
N ASN A 107 21.20 25.09 -26.04
CA ASN A 107 20.28 23.94 -25.97
C ASN A 107 18.81 24.36 -26.16
N ILE A 108 18.52 25.65 -26.03
CA ILE A 108 17.19 26.20 -26.29
C ILE A 108 17.02 26.34 -27.81
N MET A 109 15.96 25.73 -28.37
CA MET A 109 15.59 25.95 -29.77
C MET A 109 15.41 27.45 -30.02
N LYS A 110 16.21 28.00 -30.95
CA LYS A 110 16.20 29.42 -31.24
C LYS A 110 14.96 29.78 -32.07
N GLY A 111 14.11 30.63 -31.50
CA GLY A 111 12.95 31.22 -32.19
C GLY A 111 11.63 30.52 -31.88
N GLY A 112 10.53 31.28 -31.99
CA GLY A 112 9.19 30.74 -31.84
C GLY A 112 8.73 30.07 -33.13
N LEU A 113 8.24 28.83 -33.03
CA LEU A 113 7.45 28.20 -34.10
C LEU A 113 6.10 28.91 -34.33
N ARG A 114 5.78 29.92 -33.52
CA ARG A 114 4.63 30.80 -33.72
C ARG A 114 4.81 31.48 -35.08
N HIS A 115 3.94 31.16 -36.03
CA HIS A 115 3.94 31.60 -37.44
C HIS A 115 4.95 30.92 -38.37
N ALA A 116 5.58 29.82 -37.97
CA ALA A 116 6.39 29.03 -38.89
C ALA A 116 5.48 28.47 -40.01
N LYS A 117 5.81 28.82 -41.26
CA LYS A 117 5.09 28.27 -42.42
C LYS A 117 5.42 26.79 -42.58
N PRO A 118 4.47 25.94 -43.01
CA PRO A 118 4.71 24.54 -43.30
C PRO A 118 5.85 24.40 -44.30
N ARG A 119 6.77 23.47 -44.03
CA ARG A 119 8.00 23.27 -44.83
C ARG A 119 7.75 22.44 -46.10
N TYR A 120 6.59 21.79 -46.20
CA TYR A 120 6.20 21.00 -47.35
C TYR A 120 5.68 21.88 -48.49
N LYS A 121 5.96 21.50 -49.75
CA LYS A 121 5.57 22.28 -50.95
C LYS A 121 4.05 22.45 -51.07
N GLY A 122 3.28 21.52 -50.52
CA GLY A 122 1.80 21.58 -50.45
C GLY A 122 1.23 22.28 -49.21
N GLY A 123 2.06 22.88 -48.36
CA GLY A 123 1.59 23.65 -47.21
C GLY A 123 0.87 22.81 -46.15
N TYR A 124 -0.17 23.39 -45.52
CA TYR A 124 -1.13 22.65 -44.71
C TYR A 124 -2.09 21.94 -45.66
N ASN A 125 -2.17 20.61 -45.55
CA ASN A 125 -3.09 19.78 -46.31
C ASN A 125 -3.97 19.06 -45.30
N GLU A 126 -5.25 19.44 -45.25
CA GLU A 126 -6.26 18.86 -44.35
C GLU A 126 -6.84 17.55 -44.91
N GLY A 127 -6.44 17.16 -46.12
CA GLY A 127 -6.99 16.03 -46.86
C GLY A 127 -8.02 16.49 -47.91
N PRO A 128 -8.70 15.54 -48.56
CA PRO A 128 -9.90 15.81 -49.36
C PRO A 128 -11.01 16.39 -48.48
N ASP A 129 -11.88 17.21 -49.06
CA ASP A 129 -13.09 17.67 -48.36
C ASP A 129 -14.05 16.48 -48.15
N GLU A 130 -15.04 16.62 -47.26
CA GLU A 130 -16.03 15.55 -46.99
C GLU A 130 -16.77 15.13 -48.28
N ASP A 131 -17.01 16.07 -49.19
CA ASP A 131 -17.63 15.83 -50.50
C ASP A 131 -16.71 15.07 -51.49
N ASP A 132 -15.40 15.05 -51.24
CA ASP A 132 -14.40 14.34 -52.04
C ASP A 132 -14.15 12.90 -51.55
N LEU A 133 -14.73 12.52 -50.40
CA LEU A 133 -14.63 11.17 -49.88
C LEU A 133 -15.48 10.20 -50.71
N PRO A 134 -15.04 8.95 -50.94
CA PRO A 134 -15.85 7.97 -51.63
C PRO A 134 -17.09 7.65 -50.77
N ALA A 135 -18.26 7.52 -51.42
CA ALA A 135 -19.54 7.26 -50.76
C ALA A 135 -19.57 6.02 -49.84
N GLU A 136 -18.62 5.10 -49.98
CA GLU A 136 -18.45 3.95 -49.07
C GLU A 136 -17.96 4.37 -47.65
N VAL A 137 -17.33 5.53 -47.54
CA VAL A 137 -16.75 6.07 -46.31
C VAL A 137 -17.70 7.08 -45.63
N GLU A 138 -18.79 7.48 -46.30
CA GLU A 138 -19.85 8.26 -45.65
C GLU A 138 -20.49 7.44 -44.52
N GLU A 139 -20.17 7.80 -43.28
CA GLU A 139 -20.71 7.15 -42.09
C GLU A 139 -22.20 7.50 -41.93
N THR A 140 -23.07 6.72 -42.59
CA THR A 140 -24.54 6.82 -42.45
C THR A 140 -25.06 6.31 -41.10
N GLY A 141 -24.16 5.97 -40.16
CA GLY A 141 -24.49 5.39 -38.86
C GLY A 141 -25.02 3.94 -38.92
N GLN A 142 -24.88 3.28 -40.08
CA GLN A 142 -25.32 1.90 -40.26
C GLN A 142 -24.14 0.93 -40.09
N SER A 143 -24.24 0.05 -39.11
CA SER A 143 -23.26 -1.03 -38.90
C SER A 143 -23.38 -2.06 -40.03
N ASP A 144 -22.44 -2.07 -40.98
CA ASP A 144 -22.43 -3.08 -42.04
C ASP A 144 -21.95 -4.43 -41.47
N THR A 145 -22.85 -5.42 -41.46
CA THR A 145 -22.53 -6.81 -41.09
C THR A 145 -22.27 -7.63 -42.35
N ARG A 146 -21.36 -7.16 -43.20
CA ARG A 146 -21.02 -7.84 -44.44
C ARG A 146 -20.26 -9.14 -44.16
N ARG A 147 -21.00 -10.24 -44.05
CA ARG A 147 -20.43 -11.59 -43.98
C ARG A 147 -19.97 -11.99 -45.38
N VAL A 148 -18.66 -11.96 -45.60
CA VAL A 148 -18.02 -12.48 -46.81
C VAL A 148 -18.19 -14.01 -46.81
N ILE A 149 -18.85 -14.55 -47.84
CA ILE A 149 -19.00 -15.98 -48.13
C ILE A 149 -18.01 -16.41 -49.20
#